data_AF-A0A3D5AN96-F1
#
_entry.id   AF-A0A3D5AN96-F1
#
_cell.length_a   1.000
_cell.length_b   1.000
_cell.length_c   1.000
_cell.angle_alpha   90.00
_cell.angle_beta   90.00
_cell.angle_gamma   90.00
#
_symmetry.space_group_name_H-M   'P 1'
#
loop_
_entity.id
_entity.type
_entity.pdbx_description
1 polymer ?
#
loop_
_entity_poly.entity_id
_entity_poly.type
_entity_poly.pdbx_seq_one_letter_code
_entity_poly.pdbx_strand_id
1 'polypeptide(L)' 'MGRSSTARERILAAACELMLSRGYGSIGVAEICARADVKKGSFYHFFE' A
#
# COMPACT_ATOMS: atom_id res chain seq x y z
N MET A 1 -23.79 0.70 -6.27
CA MET A 1 -22.70 1.53 -5.71
C MET A 1 -21.54 0.61 -5.34
N GLY A 2 -20.51 0.52 -6.17
CA GLY A 2 -19.36 -0.36 -5.91
C GLY A 2 -18.76 0.00 -4.55
N ARG A 3 -18.40 -1.00 -3.73
CA ARG A 3 -17.77 -0.78 -2.42
C ARG A 3 -16.52 0.09 -2.64
N SER A 4 -16.59 1.38 -2.30
CA SER A 4 -15.42 2.25 -2.34
C SER A 4 -14.43 1.72 -1.32
N SER A 5 -13.44 0.99 -1.81
CA SER A 5 -12.46 0.32 -0.97
C SER A 5 -11.35 1.31 -0.70
N THR A 6 -11.33 1.87 0.51
CA THR A 6 -10.27 2.79 0.98
C THR A 6 -8.89 2.14 1.07
N ALA A 7 -8.80 0.82 0.83
CA ALA A 7 -7.55 0.06 0.81
C ALA A 7 -6.52 0.65 -0.17
N ARG A 8 -6.94 1.07 -1.36
CA ARG A 8 -6.02 1.68 -2.34
C ARG A 8 -5.41 2.98 -1.82
N GLU A 9 -6.22 3.83 -1.20
CA GLU A 9 -5.77 5.10 -0.60
C GLU A 9 -4.81 4.85 0.57
N ARG A 10 -5.12 3.87 1.44
CA ARG A 10 -4.23 3.47 2.53
C ARG A 10 -2.88 2.95 2.03
N ILE A 11 -2.88 2.16 0.95
CA ILE A 11 -1.65 1.67 0.32
C ILE A 11 -0.80 2.83 -0.19
N LEU A 12 -1.41 3.80 -0.89
CA LEU A 12 -0.71 4.97 -1.41
C LEU A 12 -0.15 5.85 -0.28
N ALA A 13 -0.93 6.10 0.78
CA ALA A 13 -0.48 6.86 1.94
C ALA A 13 0.69 6.17 2.63
N ALA A 14 0.59 4.86 2.90
CA ALA A 14 1.65 4.08 3.51
C ALA A 14 2.93 4.06 2.65
N ALA A 15 2.80 3.89 1.34
CA ALA A 15 3.92 3.95 0.41
C ALA A 15 4.61 5.31 0.45
N CYS A 16 3.84 6.40 0.43
CA CYS A 16 4.37 7.76 0.48
C CYS A 16 5.13 8.03 1.79
N GLU A 17 4.55 7.67 2.94
CA GLU A 17 5.22 7.79 4.25
C GLU A 17 6.55 7.04 4.29
N LEU A 18 6.55 5.79 3.82
CA LEU A 18 7.73 4.94 3.82
C LEU A 18 8.81 5.46 2.85
N MET A 19 8.42 5.94 1.67
CA MET A 19 9.33 6.56 0.70
C MET A 19 9.98 7.82 1.26
N LEU A 20 9.21 8.69 1.92
CA LEU A 20 9.72 9.90 2.55
C LEU A 20 10.70 9.60 3.69
N SER A 21 10.47 8.52 4.43
CA SER A 21 11.30 8.15 5.58
C SER A 21 12.60 7.43 5.20
N ARG A 22 12.59 6.54 4.19
CA ARG A 22 13.71 5.61 3.93
C ARG A 22 14.21 5.60 2.48
N GLY A 23 13.56 6.35 1.59
CA GLY A 23 13.83 6.33 0.16
C GLY A 23 13.22 5.12 -0.54
N TYR A 24 13.02 5.25 -1.86
CA TYR A 24 12.31 4.26 -2.68
C TYR A 24 12.95 2.86 -2.70
N GLY A 25 14.27 2.77 -2.75
CA GLY A 25 14.99 1.49 -2.86
C GLY A 25 14.98 0.63 -1.59
N SER A 26 14.60 1.21 -0.45
CA SER A 26 14.65 0.56 0.86
C SER A 26 13.31 -0.06 1.26
N ILE A 27 12.24 0.17 0.50
CA ILE A 27 10.87 -0.21 0.88
C ILE A 27 10.35 -1.35 -0.01
N GLY A 28 9.60 -2.27 0.60
CA GLY A 28 9.02 -3.41 -0.10
C GLY A 28 7.50 -3.45 -0.04
N VAL A 29 6.88 -4.14 -1.02
CA VAL A 29 5.42 -4.33 -1.07
C VAL A 29 4.87 -4.95 0.21
N ALA A 30 5.60 -5.88 0.83
CA ALA A 30 5.18 -6.50 2.10
C ALA A 30 5.06 -5.48 3.25
N GLU A 31 5.98 -4.52 3.32
CA GLU A 31 6.00 -3.49 4.37
C GLU A 31 4.88 -2.46 4.15
N ILE A 32 4.67 -2.05 2.90
CA ILE A 32 3.54 -1.19 2.52
C ILE A 32 2.21 -1.87 2.88
N CYS A 33 2.06 -3.16 2.56
CA CYS A 33 0.87 -3.94 2.90
C CYS A 33 0.63 -4.03 4.41
N ALA A 34 1.70 -4.29 5.18
CA ALA A 34 1.63 -4.36 6.63
C ALA A 34 1.22 -3.00 7.24
N ARG A 35 1.78 -1.90 6.73
CA ARG A 35 1.48 -0.54 7.19
C ARG A 35 0.08 -0.07 6.81
N ALA A 36 -0.41 -0.47 5.63
CA ALA A 36 -1.75 -0.11 5.12
C ALA A 36 -2.88 -0.98 5.69
N ASP A 37 -2.55 -2.00 6.50
CA ASP A 37 -3.47 -3.05 6.96
C ASP A 37 -4.21 -3.71 5.78
N VAL A 38 -3.43 -4.22 4.82
CA VAL A 38 -3.94 -4.89 3.63
C VAL A 38 -3.24 -6.23 3.43
N LYS A 39 -4.00 -7.26 3.05
CA LYS A 39 -3.44 -8.56 2.67
C LYS A 39 -2.67 -8.43 1.36
N LYS A 40 -1.50 -9.08 1.29
CA LYS A 40 -0.62 -9.06 0.11
C LYS A 40 -1.32 -9.49 -1.19
N GLY A 41 -2.25 -10.44 -1.12
CA GLY A 41 -3.06 -10.85 -2.29
C GLY A 41 -4.00 -9.74 -2.78
N SER A 42 -4.55 -8.94 -1.86
CA SER A 42 -5.39 -7.80 -2.21
C SER A 42 -4.61 -6.67 -2.87
N PHE A 43 -3.32 -6.50 -2.54
CA PHE A 43 -2.48 -5.48 -3.16
C PHE A 43 -2.44 -5.63 -4.69
N TYR A 44 -2.21 -6.83 -5.21
CA TYR A 44 -2.15 -7.07 -6.65
C TYR A 44 -3.50 -6.87 -7.35
N HIS A 45 -4.63 -6.99 -6.65
CA HIS A 45 -5.95 -6.65 -7.22
C HIS A 45 -6.15 -5.14 -7.43
N PHE A 46 -5.38 -4.27 -6.76
CA PHE A 46 -5.54 -2.82 -6.85
C PHE A 46 -4.55 -2.13 -7.81
N PHE A 47 -3.49 -2.82 -8.23
CA PHE A 47 -2.34 -2.22 -8.94
C PHE A 47 -1.79 -3.11 -10.07
N GLU A 48 -2.66 -3.72 -10.89
CA GLU A 48 -2.23 -4.40 -12.14
C GLU A 48 -1.54 -3.45 -13.13
#